data_AF-A0A8X6YKV0-F1
#
_entry.id   AF-A0A8X6YKV0-F1
#
_cell.length_a   1.000
_cell.length_b   1.000
_cell.length_c   1.000
_cell.angle_alpha   90.00
_cell.angle_beta   90.00
_cell.angle_gamma   90.00
#
_symmetry.space_group_name_H-M   'P 1'
#
loop_
_entity.id
_entity.type
_entity.pdbx_description
1 polymer ?
#
loop_
_entity_poly.entity_id
_entity_poly.type
_entity_poly.pdbx_seq_one_letter_code
_entity_poly.pdbx_strand_id
1 'polypeptide(L)'
;MQNKTRLELVDYEAENLARLQKMFSRKWEFIFMQAEAQAKVDKKRDKFERKVLDSQERAFWDVHRPVPGCVNTTEIDLKKAFKVNLLPKYTKSKSGTTVLNEAETQSQKDAYKQQKKKHIERNLASYTKEVPANIPITLLHEYVASYLVANRIAKANKLFAIGEELILPTTQDICHALLGEVVVEKIEHVPLSADTVTLRIEEIAKNIEAQLFERINA
;
A
#
# COMPACT_ATOMS: atom_id res chain seq x y z
N MET A 1 2.67 18.34 -19.03
CA MET A 1 2.20 19.57 -19.69
C MET A 1 0.73 19.43 -20.06
N GLN A 2 -0.16 19.87 -19.16
CA GLN A 2 -1.57 20.01 -19.46
C GLN A 2 -1.90 21.51 -19.35
N ASN A 3 -2.17 22.18 -20.47
CA ASN A 3 -2.61 23.59 -20.48
C ASN A 3 -4.09 23.64 -20.13
N LYS A 4 -4.41 23.45 -18.85
CA LYS A 4 -5.71 23.76 -18.27
C LYS A 4 -5.43 24.66 -17.08
N THR A 5 -6.09 25.80 -17.01
CA THR A 5 -5.93 26.83 -15.96
C THR A 5 -6.12 26.28 -14.53
N ARG A 6 -6.75 25.10 -14.39
CA ARG A 6 -6.94 24.38 -13.11
C ARG A 6 -5.72 23.53 -12.66
N LEU A 7 -4.73 23.34 -13.53
CA LEU A 7 -3.52 22.53 -13.29
C LEU A 7 -2.26 23.39 -13.30
N GLU A 8 -2.42 24.70 -13.16
CA GLU A 8 -1.29 25.61 -13.02
C GLU A 8 -0.62 25.36 -11.67
N LEU A 9 0.71 25.20 -11.71
CA LEU A 9 1.53 25.05 -10.52
C LEU A 9 1.46 26.37 -9.75
N VAL A 10 1.18 26.29 -8.45
CA VAL A 10 1.31 27.44 -7.55
C VAL A 10 2.80 27.76 -7.40
N ASP A 11 3.16 29.02 -7.08
CA ASP A 11 4.55 29.50 -7.06
C ASP A 11 5.51 28.56 -6.30
N TYR A 12 5.13 28.05 -5.12
CA TYR A 12 5.94 27.12 -4.36
C TYR A 12 6.15 25.76 -5.05
N GLU A 13 5.18 25.30 -5.85
CA GLU A 13 5.28 24.06 -6.62
C GLU A 13 6.20 24.24 -7.83
N ALA A 14 6.14 25.40 -8.48
CA ALA A 14 7.04 25.76 -9.56
C ALA A 14 8.49 25.88 -9.07
N GLU A 15 8.71 26.49 -7.91
CA GLU A 15 10.03 26.52 -7.26
C GLU A 15 10.54 25.12 -6.90
N ASN A 16 9.67 24.27 -6.37
CA ASN A 16 10.00 22.88 -6.08
C ASN A 16 10.37 22.10 -7.34
N LEU A 17 9.62 22.27 -8.43
CA LEU A 17 9.92 21.67 -9.71
C LEU A 17 11.29 22.12 -10.24
N ALA A 18 11.58 23.42 -10.21
CA ALA A 18 12.87 23.97 -10.62
C ALA A 18 14.03 23.38 -9.78
N ARG A 19 13.82 23.23 -8.47
CA ARG A 19 14.80 22.60 -7.57
C ARG A 19 15.01 21.13 -7.92
N LEU A 20 13.94 20.38 -8.16
CA LEU A 20 13.99 18.97 -8.54
C LEU A 20 14.66 18.77 -9.90
N GLN A 21 14.37 19.62 -10.89
CA GLN A 21 15.03 19.63 -12.20
C GLN A 21 16.54 19.83 -12.07
N LYS A 22 16.96 20.77 -11.22
CA LYS A 22 18.39 21.00 -10.95
C LYS A 22 19.03 19.79 -10.27
N MET A 23 18.38 19.21 -9.26
CA MET A 23 18.88 18.05 -8.51
C MET A 23 18.95 16.77 -9.34
N PHE A 24 17.97 16.55 -10.23
CA PHE A 24 17.84 15.34 -11.04
C PHE A 24 18.16 15.58 -12.52
N SER A 25 18.95 16.59 -12.85
CA SER A 25 19.27 17.00 -14.22
C SER A 25 19.68 15.84 -15.12
N ARG A 26 20.56 14.94 -14.65
CA ARG A 26 21.03 13.76 -15.41
C ARG A 26 19.96 12.70 -15.67
N LYS A 27 18.88 12.67 -14.87
CA LYS A 27 17.77 11.72 -15.01
C LYS A 27 16.49 12.40 -15.50
N TRP A 28 16.56 13.69 -15.83
CA TRP A 28 15.37 14.49 -16.13
C TRP A 28 14.59 13.94 -17.34
N GLU A 29 15.30 13.52 -18.38
CA GLU A 29 14.68 12.90 -19.57
C GLU A 29 13.85 11.65 -19.22
N PHE A 30 14.33 10.80 -18.30
CA PHE A 30 13.57 9.63 -17.86
C PHE A 30 12.32 10.01 -17.06
N ILE A 31 12.45 11.00 -16.17
CA ILE A 31 11.32 11.52 -15.38
C ILE A 31 10.27 12.13 -16.31
N PHE A 32 10.71 12.90 -17.30
CA PHE A 32 9.85 13.51 -18.30
C PHE A 32 9.12 12.44 -19.15
N MET A 33 9.85 11.44 -19.62
CA MET A 33 9.29 10.32 -20.39
C MET A 33 8.21 9.57 -19.60
N GLN A 34 8.45 9.30 -18.31
CA GLN A 34 7.46 8.68 -17.43
C GLN A 34 6.22 9.56 -17.24
N ALA A 35 6.41 10.86 -16.99
CA ALA A 35 5.30 11.80 -16.83
C ALA A 35 4.47 11.93 -18.13
N GLU A 36 5.12 11.90 -19.30
CA GLU A 36 4.45 11.95 -20.59
C GLU A 36 3.63 10.67 -20.85
N ALA A 37 4.20 9.50 -20.56
CA ALA A 37 3.50 8.23 -20.67
C ALA A 37 2.26 8.19 -19.77
N GLN A 38 2.38 8.64 -18.52
CA GLN A 38 1.27 8.72 -17.58
C GLN A 38 0.17 9.66 -18.11
N ALA A 39 0.53 10.86 -18.58
CA ALA A 39 -0.43 11.81 -19.15
C ALA A 39 -1.16 11.27 -20.40
N LYS A 40 -0.51 10.44 -21.22
CA LYS A 40 -1.14 9.75 -22.37
C LYS A 40 -2.17 8.73 -21.92
N VAL A 41 -1.89 7.97 -20.85
CA VAL A 41 -2.86 7.02 -20.26
C VAL A 41 -4.04 7.80 -19.69
N ASP A 42 -3.78 8.86 -18.93
CA ASP A 42 -4.84 9.67 -18.34
C ASP A 42 -5.74 10.23 -19.44
N LYS A 43 -5.19 10.74 -20.56
CA LYS A 43 -5.95 11.24 -21.73
C LYS A 43 -7.00 10.27 -22.26
N LYS A 44 -6.82 8.96 -22.11
CA LYS A 44 -7.80 7.95 -22.56
C LYS A 44 -8.95 7.70 -21.57
N ARG A 45 -8.84 8.18 -20.32
CA ARG A 45 -9.86 7.99 -19.27
C ARG A 45 -11.04 8.94 -19.42
N ASP A 46 -12.18 8.51 -18.86
CA ASP A 46 -13.39 9.33 -18.80
C ASP A 46 -13.15 10.65 -18.05
N LYS A 47 -13.92 11.68 -18.40
CA LYS A 47 -13.78 13.03 -17.84
C LYS A 47 -14.05 13.06 -16.34
N PHE A 48 -15.02 12.29 -15.85
CA PHE A 48 -15.34 12.25 -14.43
C PHE A 48 -14.26 11.48 -13.66
N GLU A 49 -13.90 10.29 -14.13
CA GLU A 49 -12.86 9.45 -13.53
C GLU A 49 -11.53 10.20 -13.42
N ARG A 50 -11.11 10.88 -14.49
CA ARG A 50 -9.90 11.70 -14.47
C ARG A 50 -9.95 12.82 -13.43
N LYS A 51 -11.09 13.49 -13.26
CA LYS A 51 -11.24 14.54 -12.25
C LYS A 51 -11.07 14.00 -10.83
N VAL A 52 -11.62 12.80 -10.56
CA VAL A 52 -11.50 12.15 -9.25
C VAL A 52 -10.04 11.76 -9.00
N LEU A 53 -9.38 11.12 -9.96
CA LEU A 53 -7.98 10.71 -9.85
C LEU A 53 -7.03 11.91 -9.68
N ASP A 54 -7.18 12.95 -10.51
CA ASP A 54 -6.39 14.19 -10.39
C ASP A 54 -6.56 14.81 -8.98
N SER A 55 -7.79 14.79 -8.44
CA SER A 55 -8.08 15.35 -7.11
C SER A 55 -7.47 14.52 -5.99
N GLN A 56 -7.51 13.20 -6.08
CA GLN A 56 -6.91 12.28 -5.10
C GLN A 56 -5.40 12.40 -5.09
N GLU A 57 -4.77 12.45 -6.27
CA GLU A 57 -3.33 12.63 -6.40
C GLU A 57 -2.90 13.97 -5.82
N ARG A 58 -3.67 15.05 -6.07
CA ARG A 58 -3.40 16.35 -5.46
C ARG A 58 -3.44 16.30 -3.93
N ALA A 59 -4.50 15.72 -3.36
CA ALA A 59 -4.64 15.57 -1.91
C ALA A 59 -3.50 14.75 -1.28
N PHE A 60 -3.02 13.70 -1.97
CA PHE A 60 -1.86 12.94 -1.53
C PHE A 60 -0.61 13.82 -1.42
N TRP A 61 -0.34 14.62 -2.45
CA TRP A 61 0.83 15.50 -2.46
C TRP A 61 0.72 16.65 -1.46
N ASP A 62 -0.47 17.19 -1.22
CA ASP A 62 -0.71 18.23 -0.21
C ASP A 62 -0.31 17.76 1.20
N VAL A 63 -0.52 16.48 1.52
CA VAL A 63 -0.13 15.89 2.80
C VAL A 63 1.40 15.68 2.90
N HIS A 64 2.05 15.23 1.82
CA HIS A 64 3.46 14.83 1.84
C HIS A 64 4.42 15.97 1.48
N ARG A 65 3.95 16.99 0.79
CA ARG A 65 4.68 18.19 0.38
C ARG A 65 3.81 19.41 0.70
N PRO A 66 3.46 19.62 1.98
CA PRO A 66 2.58 20.69 2.38
C PRO A 66 3.16 22.05 2.01
N VAL A 67 2.27 23.02 1.85
CA VAL A 67 2.64 24.41 1.58
C VAL A 67 3.64 24.88 2.63
N PRO A 68 4.71 25.62 2.24
CA PRO A 68 5.63 26.21 3.19
C PRO A 68 4.88 27.00 4.27
N GLY A 69 5.12 26.66 5.54
CA GLY A 69 4.41 27.26 6.69
C GLY A 69 3.28 26.40 7.28
N CYS A 70 2.84 25.34 6.61
CA CYS A 70 1.91 24.36 7.18
C CYS A 70 2.65 23.28 7.97
N VAL A 71 2.05 22.80 9.07
CA VAL A 71 2.60 21.72 9.90
C VAL A 71 2.63 20.42 9.07
N ASN A 72 3.82 19.86 8.87
CA ASN A 72 3.96 18.60 8.16
C ASN A 72 3.56 17.44 9.08
N THR A 73 2.34 16.91 8.89
CA THR A 73 1.80 15.80 9.68
C THR A 73 2.49 14.45 9.40
N THR A 74 3.31 14.38 8.34
CA THR A 74 4.10 13.20 7.98
C THR A 74 5.55 13.25 8.49
N GLU A 75 6.00 14.39 9.02
CA GLU A 75 7.33 14.51 9.59
C GLU A 75 7.41 13.80 10.95
N ILE A 76 8.02 12.62 10.94
CA ILE A 76 8.53 12.00 12.15
C ILE A 76 9.71 12.87 12.62
N ASP A 77 9.54 13.54 13.76
CA ASP A 77 10.58 14.31 14.46
C ASP A 77 11.94 13.57 14.39
N LEU A 78 13.03 14.26 14.02
CA LEU A 78 14.35 13.64 13.82
C LEU A 78 14.77 12.80 15.03
N LYS A 79 14.45 13.23 16.25
CA LYS A 79 14.74 12.49 17.48
C LYS A 79 13.95 11.17 17.56
N LYS A 80 12.72 11.17 17.04
CA LYS A 80 11.87 9.99 16.91
C LYS A 80 12.40 9.09 15.78
N ALA A 81 12.85 9.65 14.65
CA ALA A 81 13.51 8.91 13.56
C ALA A 81 14.80 8.18 14.00
N PHE A 82 15.61 8.80 14.87
CA PHE A 82 16.77 8.15 15.51
C PHE A 82 16.37 7.03 16.47
N LYS A 83 15.20 7.13 17.11
CA LYS A 83 14.66 6.11 18.03
C LYS A 83 14.01 4.93 17.28
N VAL A 84 13.51 5.14 16.06
CA VAL A 84 13.00 4.09 15.15
C VAL A 84 14.02 3.65 14.08
N ASN A 85 15.30 4.00 14.21
CA ASN A 85 16.39 3.57 13.31
C ASN A 85 16.06 3.69 11.80
N LEU A 86 15.37 4.76 11.40
CA LEU A 86 14.96 4.98 10.01
C LEU A 86 16.01 5.72 9.17
N LEU A 87 17.17 6.07 9.74
CA LEU A 87 18.29 6.65 9.00
C LEU A 87 19.58 5.88 9.27
N PRO A 88 20.37 5.54 8.22
CA PRO A 88 21.73 5.07 8.40
C PRO A 88 22.54 6.13 9.14
N LYS A 89 23.24 5.74 10.22
CA LYS A 89 24.21 6.61 10.89
C LYS A 89 25.35 6.90 9.92
N TYR A 90 25.30 8.06 9.25
CA TYR A 90 26.40 8.51 8.41
C TYR A 90 27.37 9.35 9.24
N THR A 91 28.36 8.70 9.85
CA THR A 91 29.54 9.38 10.37
C THR A 91 30.55 9.50 9.23
N LYS A 92 30.89 10.73 8.82
CA LYS A 92 32.00 10.97 7.88
C LYS A 92 33.31 10.53 8.53
N SER A 93 34.02 9.58 7.94
CA SER A 93 35.48 9.50 8.07
C SER A 93 36.13 9.20 6.72
N LYS A 94 37.27 9.83 6.50
CA LYS A 94 38.19 9.57 5.39
C LYS A 94 38.87 8.22 5.66
N SER A 95 39.10 7.46 4.58
CA SER A 95 39.92 6.23 4.48
C SER A 95 39.51 5.00 5.31
N GLY A 96 39.48 3.83 4.64
CA GLY A 96 39.69 2.54 5.30
C GLY A 96 38.53 1.54 5.20
N THR A 97 38.77 0.48 4.46
CA THR A 97 38.08 -0.82 4.43
C THR A 97 37.70 -1.34 5.83
N THR A 98 36.57 -2.06 5.97
CA THR A 98 36.44 -3.53 6.28
C THR A 98 35.23 -3.92 7.17
N VAL A 99 34.60 -5.06 6.79
CA VAL A 99 33.73 -6.06 7.48
C VAL A 99 32.32 -5.70 8.01
N LEU A 100 31.32 -6.43 7.47
CA LEU A 100 29.92 -6.48 7.91
C LEU A 100 29.71 -7.60 8.94
N ASN A 101 28.98 -7.34 10.03
CA ASN A 101 28.46 -8.37 10.95
C ASN A 101 27.05 -8.81 10.49
N GLU A 102 26.98 -9.95 9.79
CA GLU A 102 25.75 -10.46 9.15
C GLU A 102 24.73 -11.08 10.14
N ALA A 103 25.19 -11.55 11.30
CA ALA A 103 24.35 -12.28 12.26
C ALA A 103 23.31 -11.40 13.00
N GLU A 104 23.64 -10.14 13.32
CA GLU A 104 22.74 -9.24 14.05
C GLU A 104 21.59 -8.73 13.17
N THR A 105 21.86 -8.61 11.87
CA THR A 105 20.88 -8.15 10.86
C THR A 105 19.77 -9.17 10.64
N GLN A 106 20.07 -10.46 10.79
CA GLN A 106 19.10 -11.54 10.58
C GLN A 106 18.10 -11.65 11.75
N SER A 107 18.60 -11.61 12.98
CA SER A 107 17.77 -11.63 14.20
C SER A 107 16.78 -10.46 14.27
N GLN A 108 17.20 -9.26 13.84
CA GLN A 108 16.31 -8.09 13.76
C GLN A 108 15.25 -8.19 12.66
N LYS A 109 15.58 -8.79 11.51
CA LYS A 109 14.60 -9.06 10.44
C LYS A 109 13.56 -10.09 10.88
N ASP A 110 13.99 -11.11 11.63
CA ASP A 110 13.10 -12.16 12.12
C ASP A 110 12.19 -11.65 13.24
N ALA A 111 12.69 -10.79 14.14
CA ALA A 111 11.87 -10.10 15.13
C ALA A 111 10.80 -9.19 14.49
N TYR A 112 11.15 -8.47 13.43
CA TYR A 112 10.20 -7.64 12.68
C TYR A 112 9.13 -8.48 11.98
N LYS A 113 9.50 -9.60 11.35
CA LYS A 113 8.55 -10.56 10.77
C LYS A 113 7.61 -11.12 11.83
N GLN A 114 8.12 -11.44 13.02
CA GLN A 114 7.35 -12.01 14.11
C GLN A 114 6.38 -11.00 14.74
N GLN A 115 6.78 -9.73 14.85
CA GLN A 115 5.89 -8.63 15.28
C GLN A 115 4.77 -8.38 14.26
N LYS A 116 5.08 -8.39 12.96
CA LYS A 116 4.11 -8.25 11.89
C LYS A 116 3.12 -9.42 11.87
N LYS A 117 3.60 -10.65 12.09
CA LYS A 117 2.78 -11.87 12.25
C LYS A 117 1.82 -11.74 13.43
N LYS A 118 2.31 -11.36 14.62
CA LYS A 118 1.47 -11.15 15.81
C LYS A 118 0.43 -10.05 15.63
N HIS A 119 0.73 -9.01 14.84
CA HIS A 119 -0.24 -7.95 14.54
C HIS A 119 -1.34 -8.45 13.60
N ILE A 120 -0.98 -9.22 12.57
CA ILE A 120 -1.95 -9.88 11.68
C ILE A 120 -2.81 -10.87 12.45
N GLU A 121 -2.23 -11.69 13.34
CA GLU A 121 -2.95 -12.65 14.19
C GLU A 121 -3.91 -11.98 15.18
N ARG A 122 -3.53 -10.83 15.76
CA ARG A 122 -4.46 -10.04 16.60
C ARG A 122 -5.62 -9.48 15.80
N ASN A 123 -5.36 -8.95 14.60
CA ASN A 123 -6.40 -8.45 13.72
C ASN A 123 -7.30 -9.60 13.23
N LEU A 124 -6.73 -10.77 12.97
CA LEU A 124 -7.45 -11.99 12.64
C LEU A 124 -8.35 -12.44 13.80
N ALA A 125 -7.83 -12.40 15.03
CA ALA A 125 -8.58 -12.72 16.23
C ALA A 125 -9.71 -11.72 16.54
N SER A 126 -9.59 -10.45 16.13
CA SER A 126 -10.70 -9.49 16.21
C SER A 126 -11.79 -9.79 15.19
N TYR A 127 -11.46 -10.25 13.98
CA TYR A 127 -12.47 -10.69 13.01
C TYR A 127 -13.24 -11.93 13.47
N THR A 128 -12.62 -12.81 14.25
CA THR A 128 -13.27 -14.02 14.78
C THR A 128 -14.21 -13.76 15.97
N LYS A 129 -14.17 -12.57 16.60
CA LYS A 129 -15.01 -12.27 17.77
C LYS A 129 -16.46 -11.92 17.42
N GLU A 130 -16.75 -11.59 16.17
CA GLU A 130 -18.09 -11.22 15.71
C GLU A 130 -18.79 -12.31 14.89
N VAL A 131 -18.16 -13.48 14.73
CA VAL A 131 -18.76 -14.59 13.98
C VAL A 131 -19.67 -15.39 14.94
N PRO A 132 -20.99 -15.45 14.69
CA PRO A 132 -21.91 -16.23 15.53
C PRO A 132 -21.47 -17.69 15.57
N ALA A 133 -21.53 -18.29 16.76
CA ALA A 133 -20.88 -19.53 17.17
C ALA A 133 -21.32 -20.84 16.45
N ASN A 134 -21.85 -20.76 15.22
CA ASN A 134 -22.36 -21.93 14.49
C ASN A 134 -21.95 -21.97 13.01
N ILE A 135 -20.84 -21.32 12.63
CA ILE A 135 -20.26 -21.47 11.29
C ILE A 135 -19.12 -22.51 11.38
N PRO A 136 -19.14 -23.59 10.58
CA PRO A 136 -18.11 -24.63 10.64
C PRO A 136 -16.72 -24.01 10.40
N ILE A 137 -15.73 -24.43 11.21
CA ILE A 137 -14.36 -23.88 11.26
C ILE A 137 -13.66 -23.88 9.88
N THR A 138 -14.08 -24.76 8.97
CA THR A 138 -13.65 -24.81 7.57
C THR A 138 -14.04 -23.55 6.78
N LEU A 139 -15.24 -22.99 7.00
CA LEU A 139 -15.69 -21.75 6.36
C LEU A 139 -14.82 -20.55 6.79
N LEU A 140 -14.29 -20.57 8.01
CA LEU A 140 -13.52 -19.45 8.54
C LEU A 140 -12.19 -19.25 7.80
N HIS A 141 -11.50 -20.32 7.40
CA HIS A 141 -10.24 -20.21 6.68
C HIS A 141 -10.39 -19.69 5.25
N GLU A 142 -11.46 -20.09 4.55
CA GLU A 142 -11.81 -19.59 3.21
C GLU A 142 -12.15 -18.10 3.25
N TYR A 143 -12.98 -17.71 4.22
CA TYR A 143 -13.32 -16.31 4.44
C TYR A 143 -12.07 -15.49 4.80
N VAL A 144 -11.21 -15.97 5.68
CA VAL A 144 -9.96 -15.27 6.02
C VAL A 144 -9.05 -15.11 4.80
N ALA A 145 -8.86 -16.17 4.01
CA ALA A 145 -8.06 -16.11 2.79
C ALA A 145 -8.57 -15.03 1.84
N SER A 146 -9.88 -14.93 1.72
CA SER A 146 -10.55 -14.00 0.84
C SER A 146 -10.47 -12.53 1.28
N TYR A 147 -10.53 -12.22 2.58
CA TYR A 147 -10.20 -10.87 3.11
C TYR A 147 -8.73 -10.50 2.88
N LEU A 148 -7.80 -11.46 3.01
CA LEU A 148 -6.38 -11.21 2.76
C LEU A 148 -6.12 -10.89 1.29
N VAL A 149 -6.78 -11.56 0.35
CA VAL A 149 -6.70 -11.26 -1.08
C VAL A 149 -7.32 -9.89 -1.38
N ALA A 150 -8.52 -9.61 -0.87
CA ALA A 150 -9.19 -8.32 -1.07
C ALA A 150 -8.35 -7.12 -0.57
N ASN A 151 -7.76 -7.24 0.62
CA ASN A 151 -6.86 -6.21 1.17
C ASN A 151 -5.60 -6.00 0.31
N ARG A 152 -5.06 -7.07 -0.30
CA ARG A 152 -3.92 -6.95 -1.23
C ARG A 152 -4.33 -6.26 -2.53
N ILE A 153 -5.48 -6.59 -3.09
CA ILE A 153 -6.04 -5.94 -4.29
C ILE A 153 -6.22 -4.44 -4.04
N ALA A 154 -6.83 -4.08 -2.91
CA ALA A 154 -7.03 -2.69 -2.51
C ALA A 154 -5.70 -1.94 -2.36
N LYS A 155 -4.73 -2.52 -1.63
CA LYS A 155 -3.40 -1.90 -1.45
C LYS A 155 -2.60 -1.75 -2.73
N ALA A 156 -2.78 -2.65 -3.68
CA ALA A 156 -2.15 -2.59 -5.00
C ALA A 156 -2.89 -1.67 -5.98
N ASN A 157 -4.02 -1.09 -5.56
CA ASN A 157 -4.91 -0.27 -6.38
C ASN A 157 -5.27 -0.93 -7.72
N LYS A 158 -5.69 -2.21 -7.65
CA LYS A 158 -6.09 -3.00 -8.82
C LYS A 158 -7.61 -3.10 -8.91
N LEU A 159 -8.11 -3.36 -10.12
CA LEU A 159 -9.52 -3.66 -10.38
C LEU A 159 -9.96 -4.86 -9.53
N PHE A 160 -11.18 -4.81 -8.98
CA PHE A 160 -11.67 -5.85 -8.07
C PHE A 160 -11.87 -7.21 -8.77
N ALA A 161 -12.18 -7.20 -10.07
CA ALA A 161 -12.28 -8.38 -10.91
C ALA A 161 -10.97 -9.18 -11.04
N ILE A 162 -9.81 -8.61 -10.67
CA ILE A 162 -8.53 -9.35 -10.71
C ILE A 162 -8.52 -10.58 -9.80
N GLY A 163 -9.40 -10.61 -8.78
CA GLY A 163 -9.58 -11.74 -7.89
C GLY A 163 -9.99 -13.01 -8.63
N GLU A 164 -11.06 -12.94 -9.41
CA GLU A 164 -11.61 -14.06 -10.18
C GLU A 164 -10.92 -14.26 -11.53
N GLU A 165 -10.51 -13.18 -12.21
CA GLU A 165 -9.95 -13.26 -13.56
C GLU A 165 -8.50 -13.76 -13.59
N LEU A 166 -7.72 -13.53 -12.51
CA LEU A 166 -6.29 -13.81 -12.52
C LEU A 166 -5.81 -14.52 -11.24
N ILE A 167 -6.16 -14.00 -10.06
CA ILE A 167 -5.59 -14.50 -8.81
C ILE A 167 -6.06 -15.92 -8.52
N LEU A 168 -7.36 -16.19 -8.65
CA LEU A 168 -7.94 -17.51 -8.43
C LEU A 168 -7.35 -18.58 -9.37
N PRO A 169 -7.38 -18.43 -10.71
CA PRO A 169 -6.82 -19.44 -11.62
C PRO A 169 -5.31 -19.62 -11.45
N THR A 170 -4.55 -18.54 -11.26
CA THR A 170 -3.08 -18.64 -11.02
C THR A 170 -2.78 -19.43 -9.75
N THR A 171 -3.58 -19.24 -8.70
CA THR A 171 -3.39 -19.95 -7.43
C THR A 171 -3.75 -21.42 -7.58
N GLN A 172 -4.81 -21.73 -8.33
CA GLN A 172 -5.19 -23.11 -8.65
C GLN A 172 -4.10 -23.82 -9.45
N ASP A 173 -3.53 -23.19 -10.49
CA ASP A 173 -2.44 -23.76 -11.30
C ASP A 173 -1.21 -24.10 -10.44
N ILE A 174 -0.80 -23.18 -9.56
CA ILE A 174 0.34 -23.39 -8.65
C ILE A 174 0.04 -24.52 -7.66
N CYS A 175 -1.14 -24.53 -7.05
CA CYS A 175 -1.51 -25.55 -6.06
C CYS A 175 -1.72 -26.92 -6.69
N HIS A 176 -2.28 -26.98 -7.89
CA HIS A 176 -2.39 -28.22 -8.67
C HIS A 176 -0.99 -28.80 -8.93
N ALA A 177 -0.05 -27.97 -9.42
CA ALA A 177 1.30 -28.41 -9.75
C ALA A 177 2.13 -28.85 -8.53
N LEU A 178 1.94 -28.23 -7.37
CA LEU A 178 2.78 -28.46 -6.18
C LEU A 178 2.16 -29.42 -5.16
N LEU A 179 0.83 -29.44 -5.04
CA LEU A 179 0.11 -30.08 -3.93
C LEU A 179 -0.98 -31.06 -4.40
N GLY A 180 -1.31 -31.07 -5.69
CA GLY A 180 -2.30 -31.95 -6.30
C GLY A 180 -3.77 -31.52 -6.10
N GLU A 181 -4.67 -32.28 -6.72
CA GLU A 181 -6.10 -31.94 -6.90
C GLU A 181 -6.86 -31.64 -5.60
N VAL A 182 -6.59 -32.40 -4.53
CA VAL A 182 -7.31 -32.30 -3.24
C VAL A 182 -7.19 -30.91 -2.59
N VAL A 183 -6.12 -30.17 -2.90
CA VAL A 183 -5.92 -28.80 -2.38
C VAL A 183 -6.59 -27.77 -3.27
N VAL A 184 -6.70 -28.03 -4.57
CA VAL A 184 -7.35 -27.15 -5.56
C VAL A 184 -8.83 -27.01 -5.27
N GLU A 185 -9.50 -28.13 -4.94
CA GLU A 185 -10.93 -28.14 -4.58
C GLU A 185 -11.23 -27.19 -3.40
N LYS A 186 -10.33 -27.11 -2.41
CA LYS A 186 -10.49 -26.18 -1.26
C LYS A 186 -10.28 -24.72 -1.63
N ILE A 187 -9.50 -24.45 -2.68
CA ILE A 187 -9.22 -23.08 -3.15
C ILE A 187 -10.36 -22.55 -4.02
N GLU A 188 -11.02 -23.43 -4.78
CA GLU A 188 -12.18 -23.09 -5.60
C GLU A 188 -13.30 -22.44 -4.79
N HIS A 189 -13.50 -22.87 -3.55
CA HIS A 189 -14.52 -22.35 -2.65
C HIS A 189 -14.19 -20.97 -2.05
N VAL A 190 -12.97 -20.45 -2.25
CA VAL A 190 -12.58 -19.12 -1.75
C VAL A 190 -13.28 -18.04 -2.58
N PRO A 191 -14.20 -17.24 -2.02
CA PRO A 191 -15.02 -16.37 -2.85
C PRO A 191 -14.21 -15.12 -3.23
N LEU A 192 -13.80 -15.00 -4.50
CA LEU A 192 -12.95 -13.90 -5.01
C LEU A 192 -13.60 -13.09 -6.14
N SER A 193 -14.92 -13.17 -6.31
CA SER A 193 -15.63 -12.36 -7.31
C SER A 193 -15.47 -10.87 -7.05
N ALA A 194 -15.58 -10.05 -8.10
CA ALA A 194 -15.47 -8.60 -8.00
C ALA A 194 -16.39 -8.00 -6.92
N ASP A 195 -17.64 -8.45 -6.86
CA ASP A 195 -18.63 -8.01 -5.86
C ASP A 195 -18.19 -8.38 -4.44
N THR A 196 -17.68 -9.60 -4.26
CA THR A 196 -17.24 -10.06 -2.95
C THR A 196 -15.98 -9.33 -2.48
N VAL A 197 -15.03 -9.09 -3.39
CA VAL A 197 -13.83 -8.29 -3.10
C VAL A 197 -14.23 -6.87 -2.68
N THR A 198 -15.22 -6.28 -3.36
CA THR A 198 -15.76 -4.96 -3.03
C THR A 198 -16.36 -4.94 -1.62
N LEU A 199 -17.28 -5.85 -1.32
CA LEU A 199 -17.94 -5.94 -0.01
C LEU A 199 -16.92 -6.09 1.12
N ARG A 200 -15.91 -6.94 0.95
CA ARG A 200 -14.88 -7.14 1.99
C ARG A 200 -14.02 -5.90 2.21
N ILE A 201 -13.73 -5.13 1.15
CA ILE A 201 -12.99 -3.86 1.29
C ILE A 201 -13.84 -2.86 2.07
N GLU A 202 -15.13 -2.76 1.79
CA GLU A 202 -16.05 -1.91 2.53
C GLU A 202 -16.16 -2.30 4.01
N GLU A 203 -16.25 -3.61 4.31
CA GLU A 203 -16.26 -4.11 5.69
C GLU A 203 -14.95 -3.80 6.43
N ILE A 204 -13.80 -3.97 5.76
CA ILE A 204 -12.50 -3.58 6.33
C ILE A 204 -12.48 -2.08 6.62
N ALA A 205 -13.01 -1.25 5.72
CA ALA A 205 -13.06 0.20 5.91
C ALA A 205 -13.95 0.59 7.10
N LYS A 206 -15.17 0.02 7.19
CA LYS A 206 -16.11 0.24 8.30
C LYS A 206 -15.50 -0.16 9.65
N ASN A 207 -14.79 -1.28 9.70
CA ASN A 207 -14.11 -1.74 10.92
C ASN A 207 -12.99 -0.77 11.34
N ILE A 208 -12.20 -0.27 10.39
CA ILE A 208 -11.16 0.74 10.69
C ILE A 208 -11.79 2.04 11.19
N GLU A 209 -12.88 2.49 10.60
CA GLU A 209 -13.62 3.67 11.02
C GLU A 209 -14.14 3.52 12.46
N ALA A 210 -14.78 2.39 12.77
CA ALA A 210 -15.26 2.10 14.13
C ALA A 210 -14.12 2.12 15.16
N GLN A 211 -12.98 1.48 14.86
CA GLN A 211 -11.81 1.47 15.75
C GLN A 211 -11.22 2.88 15.96
N LEU A 212 -11.25 3.74 14.94
CA LEU A 212 -10.80 5.12 15.08
C LEU A 212 -11.78 5.94 15.91
N PHE A 213 -13.08 5.74 15.72
CA PHE A 213 -14.14 6.43 16.46
C PHE A 213 -14.08 6.08 17.96
N GLU A 214 -13.88 4.80 18.30
CA GLU A 214 -13.67 4.37 19.69
C GLU A 214 -12.42 5.01 20.31
N ARG A 215 -11.32 5.14 19.57
CA ARG A 215 -10.07 5.74 20.06
C ARG A 215 -10.12 7.26 20.23
N ILE A 216 -10.97 7.95 19.48
CA ILE A 216 -11.15 9.40 19.58
C ILE A 216 -12.08 9.74 20.76
N ASN A 217 -13.05 8.87 21.05
CA ASN A 217 -14.03 9.07 22.13
C ASN A 217 -13.63 8.44 23.47
N ALA A 218 -12.46 7.80 23.56
CA ALA A 218 -11.88 7.24 24.78
C ALA A 218 -10.79 8.16 25.35
#